data_AF-A0A2R6M2B8-F1
#
_entry.id   AF-A0A2R6M2B8-F1
#
_cell.length_a   1.000
_cell.length_b   1.000
_cell.length_c   1.000
_cell.angle_alpha   90.00
_cell.angle_beta   90.00
_cell.angle_gamma   90.00
#
_symmetry.space_group_name_H-M   'P 1'
#
loop_
_entity.id
_entity.type
_entity.pdbx_description
1 polymer ?
#
loop_
_entity_poly.entity_id
_entity_poly.type
_entity_poly.pdbx_seq_one_letter_code
_entity_poly.pdbx_strand_id
1 'polypeptide(L)'
;MADDGFEYPADDLTAIDGVGEEKAEDLRAAGYESADDLRDADQDDLAEVEGIGNALAARIKADVDELDVDDTAARGEVSTSEASGGSSEQGSDGADREDEDADVDDGDEADETDAASEADGEADAADDESDDIPDELTEVSGVGDAKADTLREAGFEMVDDLRRADQDDLAEIEGVGNALAARIKADVGGLEVAEETETEVAEETEPEESEDVETELQPRGLADKTPDLDDEEGRLLAERGRDSGPAFDRQNHHMKKRVATSWRRPTGTLSKQRRGIKGKGATVEAGYRTAKPVRGRHPSGFEEIRVENTDDLENV
;
A
#
# COMPACT_ATOMS: atom_id res chain seq x y z
N MET A 1 29.28 -31.07 -28.58
CA MET A 1 28.39 -29.95 -28.25
C MET A 1 29.07 -29.23 -27.10
N ALA A 2 29.85 -28.21 -27.43
CA ALA A 2 30.34 -27.27 -26.44
C ALA A 2 29.17 -26.34 -26.12
N ASP A 3 28.88 -26.19 -24.84
CA ASP A 3 27.99 -25.18 -24.31
C ASP A 3 28.76 -23.85 -24.45
N ASP A 4 28.39 -23.06 -25.45
CA ASP A 4 28.88 -21.69 -25.64
C ASP A 4 28.32 -20.88 -24.48
N GLY A 5 29.15 -20.64 -23.47
CA GLY A 5 28.85 -19.71 -22.39
C GLY A 5 28.67 -18.32 -23.00
N PHE A 6 27.42 -17.87 -23.05
CA PHE A 6 27.07 -16.51 -23.41
C PHE A 6 27.56 -15.61 -22.26
N GLU A 7 28.76 -15.06 -22.45
CA GLU A 7 29.36 -14.02 -21.61
C GLU A 7 28.55 -12.75 -21.87
N TYR A 8 27.48 -12.54 -21.09
CA TYR A 8 26.76 -11.27 -21.09
C TYR A 8 27.70 -10.21 -20.48
N PRO A 9 27.98 -9.10 -21.17
CA PRO A 9 28.79 -8.04 -20.58
C PRO A 9 28.07 -7.51 -19.34
N ALA A 10 28.80 -7.32 -18.25
CA ALA A 10 28.28 -6.79 -16.98
C ALA A 10 27.74 -5.33 -17.11
N ASP A 11 27.87 -4.75 -18.29
CA ASP A 11 27.52 -3.37 -18.63
C ASP A 11 26.13 -3.28 -19.31
N ASP A 12 25.38 -4.38 -19.41
CA ASP A 12 24.07 -4.37 -20.05
C ASP A 12 22.98 -3.86 -19.09
N LEU A 13 22.63 -2.58 -19.22
CA LEU A 13 21.53 -1.94 -18.47
C LEU A 13 20.18 -2.65 -18.65
N THR A 14 19.99 -3.42 -19.73
CA THR A 14 18.75 -4.17 -19.97
C THR A 14 18.59 -5.39 -19.05
N ALA A 15 19.64 -5.76 -18.30
CA ALA A 15 19.56 -6.81 -17.28
C ALA A 15 18.84 -6.36 -16.01
N ILE A 16 18.64 -5.05 -15.82
CA ILE A 16 17.99 -4.46 -14.64
C ILE A 16 16.47 -4.60 -14.74
N ASP A 17 15.82 -5.01 -13.65
CA ASP A 17 14.37 -5.23 -13.64
C ASP A 17 13.59 -3.96 -14.03
N GLY A 18 12.82 -4.04 -15.12
CA GLY A 18 12.01 -2.95 -15.64
C GLY A 18 12.73 -1.98 -16.58
N VAL A 19 14.02 -2.17 -16.86
CA VAL A 19 14.76 -1.39 -17.87
C VAL A 19 14.75 -2.12 -19.21
N GLY A 20 13.81 -1.74 -20.09
CA GLY A 20 13.78 -2.22 -21.47
C GLY A 20 14.85 -1.56 -22.36
N GLU A 21 14.98 -2.01 -23.62
CA GLU A 21 15.97 -1.47 -24.58
C GLU A 21 15.83 0.06 -24.78
N GLU A 22 14.60 0.56 -24.87
CA GLU A 22 14.27 1.98 -25.02
C GLU A 22 14.73 2.79 -23.80
N LYS A 23 14.38 2.33 -22.59
CA LYS A 23 14.79 2.97 -21.33
C LYS A 23 16.30 2.92 -21.11
N ALA A 24 16.94 1.84 -21.52
CA ALA A 24 18.40 1.74 -21.50
C ALA A 24 19.04 2.73 -22.48
N GLU A 25 18.41 3.03 -23.61
CA GLU A 25 18.88 4.05 -24.55
C GLU A 25 18.71 5.46 -23.97
N ASP A 26 17.58 5.74 -23.30
CA ASP A 26 17.34 7.02 -22.62
C ASP A 26 18.34 7.26 -21.48
N LEU A 27 18.63 6.23 -20.67
CA LEU A 27 19.65 6.29 -19.62
C LEU A 27 21.05 6.53 -20.18
N ARG A 28 21.41 5.88 -21.30
CA ARG A 28 22.69 6.15 -21.99
C ARG A 28 22.75 7.56 -22.57
N ALA A 29 21.64 8.07 -23.10
CA ALA A 29 21.55 9.44 -23.60
C ALA A 29 21.70 10.47 -22.47
N ALA A 30 21.26 10.14 -21.26
CA ALA A 30 21.47 10.92 -20.04
C ALA A 30 22.88 10.76 -19.44
N GLY A 31 23.70 9.83 -19.95
CA GLY A 31 25.09 9.63 -19.55
C GLY A 31 25.33 8.48 -18.56
N TYR A 32 24.30 7.68 -18.25
CA TYR A 32 24.43 6.46 -17.45
C TYR A 32 24.68 5.28 -18.40
N GLU A 33 25.94 4.90 -18.59
CA GLU A 33 26.33 3.87 -19.55
C GLU A 33 26.41 2.47 -18.93
N SER A 34 26.59 2.40 -17.60
CA SER A 34 26.77 1.16 -16.85
C SER A 34 25.90 1.09 -15.59
N ALA A 35 25.73 -0.12 -15.05
CA ALA A 35 25.02 -0.30 -13.78
C ALA A 35 25.72 0.43 -12.62
N ASP A 36 27.04 0.57 -12.66
CA ASP A 36 27.80 1.33 -11.66
C ASP A 36 27.48 2.84 -11.71
N ASP A 37 27.24 3.39 -12.91
CA ASP A 37 26.82 4.80 -13.03
C ASP A 37 25.44 5.04 -12.39
N LEU A 38 24.53 4.05 -12.48
CA LEU A 38 23.23 4.07 -11.80
C LEU A 38 23.35 3.89 -10.28
N ARG A 39 24.44 3.27 -9.79
CA ARG A 39 24.73 3.20 -8.34
C ARG A 39 25.19 4.54 -7.78
N ASP A 40 26.01 5.24 -8.53
CA ASP A 40 26.57 6.51 -8.08
C ASP A 40 25.57 7.68 -8.25
N ALA A 41 24.56 7.52 -9.12
CA ALA A 41 23.48 8.47 -9.31
C ALA A 41 22.49 8.51 -8.13
N ASP A 42 21.98 9.71 -7.83
CA ASP A 42 20.88 9.88 -6.89
C ASP A 42 19.53 9.51 -7.53
N GLN A 43 18.57 9.06 -6.73
CA GLN A 43 17.26 8.61 -7.23
C GLN A 43 16.51 9.72 -7.99
N ASP A 44 16.64 10.97 -7.53
CA ASP A 44 16.00 12.13 -8.15
C ASP A 44 16.58 12.39 -9.55
N ASP A 45 17.90 12.27 -9.73
CA ASP A 45 18.56 12.43 -11.03
C ASP A 45 18.14 11.35 -12.04
N LEU A 46 17.89 10.12 -11.57
CA LEU A 46 17.37 9.04 -12.41
C LEU A 46 15.90 9.26 -12.78
N ALA A 47 15.12 9.90 -11.91
CA ALA A 47 13.71 10.18 -12.15
C ALA A 47 13.49 11.30 -13.18
N GLU A 48 14.46 12.20 -13.33
CA GLU A 48 14.47 13.25 -14.36
C GLU A 48 14.68 12.70 -15.78
N VAL A 49 15.19 11.48 -15.92
CA VAL A 49 15.39 10.84 -17.23
C VAL A 49 14.04 10.50 -17.85
N GLU A 50 13.92 10.81 -19.15
CA GLU A 50 12.67 10.71 -19.91
C GLU A 50 12.01 9.33 -19.75
N GLY A 51 10.87 9.33 -19.07
CA GLY A 51 10.05 8.14 -18.84
C GLY A 51 10.63 7.08 -17.89
N ILE A 52 11.67 7.37 -17.10
CA ILE A 52 12.00 6.55 -15.93
C ILE A 52 11.03 6.93 -14.79
N GLY A 53 10.98 8.20 -14.40
CA GLY A 53 10.10 8.68 -13.33
C GLY A 53 10.41 8.09 -11.95
N ASN A 54 9.82 8.66 -10.90
CA ASN A 54 10.17 8.34 -9.50
C ASN A 54 9.99 6.86 -9.12
N ALA A 55 8.92 6.22 -9.62
CA ALA A 55 8.61 4.83 -9.26
C ALA A 55 9.59 3.82 -9.88
N LEU A 56 10.00 4.04 -11.14
CA LEU A 56 10.98 3.15 -11.79
C LEU A 56 12.39 3.43 -11.28
N ALA A 57 12.75 4.70 -11.04
CA ALA A 57 14.04 5.08 -10.45
C ALA A 57 14.28 4.37 -9.10
N ALA A 58 13.28 4.34 -8.22
CA ALA A 58 13.36 3.62 -6.96
C ALA A 58 13.56 2.11 -7.14
N ARG A 59 12.89 1.49 -8.13
CA ARG A 59 13.03 0.06 -8.45
C ARG A 59 14.42 -0.26 -9.01
N ILE A 60 14.90 0.56 -9.96
CA ILE A 60 16.25 0.46 -10.53
C ILE A 60 17.28 0.55 -9.40
N LYS A 61 17.13 1.52 -8.49
CA LYS A 61 18.08 1.71 -7.39
C LYS A 61 18.11 0.52 -6.44
N ALA A 62 16.96 -0.05 -6.12
CA ALA A 62 16.86 -1.25 -5.28
C ALA A 62 17.54 -2.47 -5.92
N ASP A 63 17.31 -2.70 -7.21
CA ASP A 63 17.89 -3.84 -7.94
C ASP A 63 19.41 -3.71 -8.08
N VAL A 64 19.89 -2.53 -8.46
CA VAL A 64 21.32 -2.29 -8.71
C VAL A 64 22.13 -2.28 -7.40
N ASP A 65 21.60 -1.75 -6.30
CA ASP A 65 22.27 -1.77 -4.98
C ASP A 65 22.27 -3.18 -4.34
N GLU A 66 21.33 -4.05 -4.70
CA GLU A 66 21.27 -5.45 -4.23
C GLU A 66 22.29 -6.35 -4.94
N LEU A 67 22.75 -5.99 -6.15
CA LEU A 67 23.69 -6.80 -6.94
C LEU A 67 25.16 -6.74 -6.43
N ASP A 68 25.50 -5.91 -5.44
CA ASP A 68 26.89 -5.73 -4.95
C ASP A 68 27.22 -6.47 -3.64
N VAL A 69 26.50 -7.55 -3.32
CA VAL A 69 26.79 -8.36 -2.11
C VAL A 69 27.80 -9.49 -2.33
N ASP A 70 28.26 -9.74 -3.56
CA ASP A 70 29.09 -10.90 -3.90
C ASP A 70 30.26 -10.63 -4.89
N ASP A 71 31.15 -9.64 -4.70
CA ASP A 71 32.56 -9.75 -5.17
C ASP A 71 33.60 -8.79 -4.54
N THR A 72 33.53 -8.47 -3.25
CA THR A 72 34.69 -7.80 -2.58
C THR A 72 35.73 -8.81 -2.10
N ALA A 73 36.29 -9.58 -3.07
CA ALA A 73 37.39 -10.50 -2.80
C ALA A 73 38.35 -10.72 -3.99
N ALA A 74 38.86 -9.67 -4.65
CA ALA A 74 40.28 -9.54 -5.05
C ALA A 74 40.52 -8.43 -6.09
N ARG A 75 41.35 -7.44 -5.74
CA ARG A 75 42.65 -7.12 -6.37
C ARG A 75 43.23 -5.85 -5.74
N GLY A 76 44.52 -5.92 -5.39
CA GLY A 76 45.25 -4.84 -4.74
C GLY A 76 46.09 -3.98 -5.71
N GLU A 77 46.77 -3.01 -5.08
CA GLU A 77 48.01 -2.28 -5.45
C GLU A 77 48.01 -1.47 -6.77
N VAL A 78 48.38 -0.18 -6.82
CA VAL A 78 49.73 0.38 -6.56
C VAL A 78 49.78 1.92 -6.47
N SER A 79 50.85 2.37 -5.79
CA SER A 79 51.76 3.48 -6.13
C SER A 79 51.53 4.92 -5.64
N THR A 80 52.46 5.28 -4.76
CA THR A 80 52.98 6.60 -4.41
C THR A 80 53.50 7.40 -5.62
N SER A 81 53.26 8.72 -5.63
CA SER A 81 54.29 9.70 -6.01
C SER A 81 53.99 11.08 -5.40
N GLU A 82 55.04 11.69 -4.87
CA GLU A 82 55.08 13.00 -4.23
C GLU A 82 55.31 14.13 -5.26
N ALA A 83 54.81 15.33 -4.94
CA ALA A 83 55.24 16.70 -5.31
C ALA A 83 54.01 17.56 -5.67
N SER A 84 53.87 18.87 -5.42
CA SER A 84 54.57 19.91 -4.65
C SER A 84 53.89 21.25 -5.02
N GLY A 85 53.68 22.16 -4.05
CA GLY A 85 53.43 23.61 -4.25
C GLY A 85 51.95 23.99 -4.45
N GLY A 86 51.28 24.76 -3.56
CA GLY A 86 51.50 26.19 -3.22
C GLY A 86 50.46 27.02 -4.00
N SER A 87 49.76 28.06 -3.56
CA SER A 87 49.73 28.97 -2.40
C SER A 87 48.48 29.85 -2.57
N SER A 88 47.86 30.32 -1.47
CA SER A 88 47.05 31.58 -1.31
C SER A 88 45.79 31.75 -2.22
N GLU A 89 44.70 32.44 -1.90
CA GLU A 89 44.34 33.70 -1.23
C GLU A 89 42.85 33.57 -0.77
N GLN A 90 42.44 33.88 0.46
CA GLN A 90 41.98 35.19 0.96
C GLN A 90 40.69 35.74 0.31
N GLY A 91 39.62 35.90 1.09
CA GLY A 91 38.42 36.67 0.71
C GLY A 91 37.25 36.50 1.68
N SER A 92 36.78 37.62 2.23
CA SER A 92 35.77 37.79 3.28
C SER A 92 34.37 38.14 2.71
N ASP A 93 33.45 38.49 3.63
CA ASP A 93 32.15 39.16 3.46
C ASP A 93 30.93 38.26 3.21
N GLY A 94 29.77 38.36 3.89
CA GLY A 94 29.28 39.35 4.86
C GLY A 94 27.93 39.95 4.44
N ALA A 95 26.86 39.71 5.23
CA ALA A 95 25.50 40.31 5.19
C ALA A 95 24.65 40.02 3.92
N ASP A 96 23.32 39.83 3.94
CA ASP A 96 22.16 40.55 4.51
C ASP A 96 20.96 39.55 4.58
N ARG A 97 20.14 39.43 5.65
CA ARG A 97 18.84 40.12 5.91
C ARG A 97 18.00 40.38 4.65
N GLU A 98 16.76 39.93 4.53
CA GLU A 98 15.48 40.49 5.05
C GLU A 98 14.40 39.44 4.64
N ASP A 99 13.51 38.98 5.53
CA ASP A 99 12.13 39.44 5.77
C ASP A 99 11.12 39.14 4.64
N GLU A 100 9.84 39.02 5.02
CA GLU A 100 8.60 38.85 4.22
C GLU A 100 8.18 37.39 3.91
N ASP A 101 7.24 36.77 4.63
CA ASP A 101 5.79 37.00 4.77
C ASP A 101 4.94 36.54 3.57
N ALA A 102 3.72 36.07 3.92
CA ALA A 102 2.51 35.94 3.11
C ALA A 102 2.45 34.73 2.15
N ASP A 103 1.62 33.72 2.43
CA ASP A 103 0.14 33.69 2.31
C ASP A 103 -0.33 33.32 0.89
N VAL A 104 -1.06 32.20 0.85
CA VAL A 104 -2.38 32.03 0.21
C VAL A 104 -2.47 31.99 -1.32
N ASP A 105 -3.51 31.26 -1.73
CA ASP A 105 -4.23 31.24 -3.02
C ASP A 105 -3.72 30.17 -4.00
N ASP A 106 -4.46 29.09 -4.21
CA ASP A 106 -5.78 29.00 -4.89
C ASP A 106 -5.61 29.28 -6.40
N GLY A 107 -6.14 28.38 -7.23
CA GLY A 107 -6.07 28.52 -8.68
C GLY A 107 -5.83 27.20 -9.41
N ASP A 108 -6.85 26.35 -9.42
CA ASP A 108 -7.76 26.24 -10.58
C ASP A 108 -7.13 26.16 -12.00
N GLU A 109 -7.59 25.14 -12.73
CA GLU A 109 -7.68 25.01 -14.20
C GLU A 109 -6.39 24.79 -15.02
N ALA A 110 -6.32 23.68 -15.76
CA ALA A 110 -6.77 23.67 -17.15
C ALA A 110 -6.53 22.33 -17.86
N ASP A 111 -7.51 22.01 -18.72
CA ASP A 111 -7.35 21.61 -20.13
C ASP A 111 -7.54 20.14 -20.57
N GLU A 112 -8.72 19.96 -21.17
CA GLU A 112 -8.98 19.41 -22.51
C GLU A 112 -9.02 17.90 -22.79
N THR A 113 -10.16 17.43 -23.33
CA THR A 113 -10.33 17.27 -24.78
C THR A 113 -11.77 16.92 -25.22
N ASP A 114 -12.29 17.78 -26.10
CA ASP A 114 -12.98 17.58 -27.39
C ASP A 114 -14.08 16.52 -27.65
N ALA A 115 -15.18 17.07 -28.21
CA ALA A 115 -16.04 16.59 -29.31
C ALA A 115 -17.14 15.53 -29.09
N ALA A 116 -18.40 15.99 -29.21
CA ALA A 116 -19.33 15.50 -30.23
C ALA A 116 -20.49 16.48 -30.48
N SER A 117 -20.93 16.55 -31.73
CA SER A 117 -21.83 17.52 -32.35
C SER A 117 -23.33 17.32 -32.05
N GLU A 118 -24.03 18.44 -31.94
CA GLU A 118 -25.50 18.60 -31.95
C GLU A 118 -26.13 18.34 -33.34
N ALA A 119 -27.31 17.71 -33.37
CA ALA A 119 -28.30 17.89 -34.44
C ALA A 119 -29.72 17.51 -33.95
N ASP A 120 -30.57 18.54 -33.88
CA ASP A 120 -32.04 18.65 -33.93
C ASP A 120 -32.97 17.42 -33.86
N GLY A 121 -34.05 17.59 -33.10
CA GLY A 121 -35.22 16.72 -33.06
C GLY A 121 -36.24 17.00 -34.17
N GLU A 122 -37.29 16.16 -34.21
CA GLU A 122 -38.70 16.52 -34.39
C GLU A 122 -39.57 15.27 -34.21
N ALA A 123 -40.76 15.44 -33.64
CA ALA A 123 -41.82 14.44 -33.52
C ALA A 123 -42.60 14.26 -34.84
N ASP A 124 -43.14 13.07 -35.12
CA ASP A 124 -44.54 12.88 -35.58
C ASP A 124 -44.97 11.40 -35.55
N ALA A 125 -46.28 11.22 -35.44
CA ALA A 125 -47.06 10.02 -35.20
C ALA A 125 -47.62 9.35 -36.47
N ALA A 126 -48.18 8.15 -36.24
CA ALA A 126 -49.11 7.35 -37.08
C ALA A 126 -48.47 6.75 -38.37
N ASP A 127 -48.69 5.49 -38.76
CA ASP A 127 -49.96 4.76 -38.88
C ASP A 127 -49.68 3.29 -39.28
N ASP A 128 -50.53 2.37 -38.81
CA ASP A 128 -51.03 1.15 -39.50
C ASP A 128 -50.05 0.12 -40.13
N GLU A 129 -49.74 -0.94 -39.36
CA GLU A 129 -49.59 -2.30 -39.92
C GLU A 129 -50.57 -3.22 -39.17
N SER A 130 -51.76 -3.38 -39.74
CA SER A 130 -52.65 -4.48 -39.41
C SER A 130 -52.10 -5.78 -39.99
N ASP A 131 -51.67 -6.71 -39.15
CA ASP A 131 -51.69 -8.15 -39.43
C ASP A 131 -51.60 -8.96 -38.12
N ASP A 132 -52.64 -9.77 -37.88
CA ASP A 132 -52.76 -10.80 -36.83
C ASP A 132 -52.82 -10.33 -35.35
N ILE A 133 -53.78 -9.46 -35.01
CA ILE A 133 -54.26 -9.41 -33.62
C ILE A 133 -55.36 -10.49 -33.51
N PRO A 134 -55.20 -11.51 -32.65
CA PRO A 134 -56.26 -12.47 -32.41
C PRO A 134 -57.52 -11.75 -31.91
N ASP A 135 -58.63 -11.91 -32.63
CA ASP A 135 -59.92 -11.30 -32.24
C ASP A 135 -60.47 -11.92 -30.94
N GLU A 136 -60.09 -13.17 -30.66
CA GLU A 136 -60.62 -13.96 -29.55
C GLU A 136 -59.65 -14.01 -28.35
N LEU A 137 -60.17 -13.70 -27.15
CA LEU A 137 -59.42 -13.71 -25.88
C LEU A 137 -58.73 -15.05 -25.57
N THR A 138 -59.24 -16.16 -26.12
CA THR A 138 -58.72 -17.52 -25.92
C THR A 138 -57.44 -17.83 -26.69
N GLU A 139 -57.07 -16.97 -27.65
CA GLU A 139 -55.83 -17.11 -28.41
C GLU A 139 -54.64 -16.48 -27.68
N VAL A 140 -54.90 -15.68 -26.62
CA VAL A 140 -53.87 -15.10 -25.75
C VAL A 140 -53.22 -16.17 -24.87
N SER A 141 -51.89 -16.16 -24.83
CA SER A 141 -51.08 -17.16 -24.14
C SER A 141 -51.39 -17.25 -22.64
N GLY A 142 -52.07 -18.34 -22.25
CA GLY A 142 -52.42 -18.63 -20.84
C GLY A 142 -53.86 -18.27 -20.43
N VAL A 143 -54.67 -17.78 -21.38
CA VAL A 143 -56.11 -17.54 -21.23
C VAL A 143 -56.87 -18.70 -21.89
N GLY A 144 -57.44 -19.59 -21.08
CA GLY A 144 -58.36 -20.63 -21.57
C GLY A 144 -59.82 -20.15 -21.50
N ASP A 145 -60.77 -20.94 -22.02
CA ASP A 145 -62.21 -20.58 -22.07
C ASP A 145 -62.75 -20.03 -20.74
N ALA A 146 -62.46 -20.72 -19.63
CA ALA A 146 -62.91 -20.32 -18.31
C ALA A 146 -62.37 -18.96 -17.85
N LYS A 147 -61.16 -18.58 -18.28
CA LYS A 147 -60.57 -17.26 -17.97
C LYS A 147 -61.01 -16.19 -18.96
N ALA A 148 -61.26 -16.56 -20.21
CA ALA A 148 -61.88 -15.67 -21.18
C ALA A 148 -63.31 -15.31 -20.73
N ASP A 149 -64.05 -16.24 -20.13
CA ASP A 149 -65.36 -15.98 -19.52
C ASP A 149 -65.27 -14.96 -18.39
N THR A 150 -64.29 -15.09 -17.48
CA THR A 150 -64.09 -14.12 -16.38
C THR A 150 -63.67 -12.73 -16.89
N LEU A 151 -62.86 -12.67 -17.95
CA LEU A 151 -62.47 -11.40 -18.57
C LEU A 151 -63.66 -10.71 -19.25
N ARG A 152 -64.55 -11.48 -19.91
CA ARG A 152 -65.80 -10.94 -20.48
C ARG A 152 -66.77 -10.47 -19.40
N GLU A 153 -66.89 -11.19 -18.28
CA GLU A 153 -67.68 -10.74 -17.13
C GLU A 153 -67.15 -9.45 -16.50
N ALA A 154 -65.84 -9.24 -16.55
CA ALA A 154 -65.17 -8.00 -16.13
C ALA A 154 -65.27 -6.86 -17.18
N GLY A 155 -65.82 -7.12 -18.36
CA GLY A 155 -66.05 -6.13 -19.42
C GLY A 155 -64.94 -6.02 -20.47
N PHE A 156 -63.94 -6.91 -20.44
CA PHE A 156 -62.93 -7.03 -21.50
C PHE A 156 -63.40 -8.07 -22.50
N GLU A 157 -64.09 -7.63 -23.56
CA GLU A 157 -64.70 -8.52 -24.54
C GLU A 157 -63.74 -8.90 -25.67
N MET A 158 -62.77 -8.03 -25.97
CA MET A 158 -61.79 -8.20 -27.04
C MET A 158 -60.34 -8.00 -26.57
N VAL A 159 -59.39 -8.56 -27.32
CA VAL A 159 -57.94 -8.46 -27.02
C VAL A 159 -57.46 -7.00 -26.97
N ASP A 160 -58.08 -6.14 -27.77
CA ASP A 160 -57.83 -4.70 -27.80
C ASP A 160 -58.24 -4.00 -26.48
N ASP A 161 -59.23 -4.54 -25.75
CA ASP A 161 -59.59 -4.04 -24.42
C ASP A 161 -58.50 -4.38 -23.39
N LEU A 162 -57.92 -5.59 -23.46
CA LEU A 162 -56.78 -5.99 -22.62
C LEU A 162 -55.53 -5.15 -22.91
N ARG A 163 -55.36 -4.70 -24.16
CA ARG A 163 -54.27 -3.82 -24.56
C ARG A 163 -54.44 -2.39 -24.01
N ARG A 164 -55.67 -1.92 -23.80
CA ARG A 164 -55.92 -0.60 -23.18
C ARG A 164 -56.02 -0.61 -21.66
N ALA A 165 -56.32 -1.76 -21.06
CA ALA A 165 -56.43 -1.91 -19.61
C ALA A 165 -55.06 -1.88 -18.92
N ASP A 166 -54.95 -1.32 -17.72
CA ASP A 166 -53.70 -1.36 -16.97
C ASP A 166 -53.42 -2.78 -16.41
N GLN A 167 -52.15 -3.09 -16.14
CA GLN A 167 -51.79 -4.42 -15.62
C GLN A 167 -52.47 -4.72 -14.28
N ASP A 168 -52.65 -3.70 -13.44
CA ASP A 168 -53.28 -3.83 -12.14
C ASP A 168 -54.78 -4.10 -12.26
N ASP A 169 -55.47 -3.44 -13.20
CA ASP A 169 -56.89 -3.69 -13.50
C ASP A 169 -57.11 -5.15 -13.93
N LEU A 170 -56.16 -5.72 -14.69
CA LEU A 170 -56.20 -7.13 -15.06
C LEU A 170 -55.86 -8.06 -13.89
N ALA A 171 -54.99 -7.62 -12.98
CA ALA A 171 -54.55 -8.40 -11.81
C ALA A 171 -55.62 -8.49 -10.70
N GLU A 172 -56.56 -7.54 -10.66
CA GLU A 172 -57.69 -7.53 -9.72
C GLU A 172 -58.79 -8.53 -10.10
N ILE A 173 -58.80 -9.02 -11.34
CA ILE A 173 -59.82 -9.97 -11.84
C ILE A 173 -59.61 -11.33 -11.19
N GLU A 174 -60.70 -11.90 -10.66
CA GLU A 174 -60.67 -13.18 -9.97
C GLU A 174 -60.12 -14.30 -10.89
N GLY A 175 -58.93 -14.81 -10.55
CA GLY A 175 -58.24 -15.85 -11.31
C GLY A 175 -57.18 -15.37 -12.31
N VAL A 176 -57.04 -14.05 -12.49
CA VAL A 176 -55.96 -13.41 -13.26
C VAL A 176 -55.06 -12.69 -12.26
N GLY A 177 -54.13 -13.41 -11.62
CA GLY A 177 -53.17 -12.78 -10.70
C GLY A 177 -52.12 -11.94 -11.45
N ASN A 178 -51.35 -11.12 -10.72
CA ASN A 178 -50.33 -10.22 -11.27
C ASN A 178 -49.38 -10.90 -12.29
N ALA A 179 -48.95 -12.13 -11.99
CA ALA A 179 -48.09 -12.90 -12.90
C ALA A 179 -48.76 -13.29 -14.24
N LEU A 180 -50.08 -13.50 -14.24
CA LEU A 180 -50.83 -13.78 -15.47
C LEU A 180 -51.17 -12.48 -16.21
N ALA A 181 -51.52 -11.41 -15.48
CA ALA A 181 -51.77 -10.09 -16.05
C ALA A 181 -50.55 -9.56 -16.81
N ALA A 182 -49.35 -9.64 -16.20
CA ALA A 182 -48.09 -9.29 -16.86
C ALA A 182 -47.84 -10.12 -18.14
N ARG A 183 -48.17 -11.41 -18.11
CA ARG A 183 -48.01 -12.30 -19.26
C ARG A 183 -48.98 -11.96 -20.39
N ILE A 184 -50.25 -11.72 -20.06
CA ILE A 184 -51.28 -11.27 -21.01
C ILE A 184 -50.82 -9.96 -21.65
N LYS A 185 -50.33 -9.01 -20.83
CA LYS A 185 -49.89 -7.69 -21.29
C LYS A 185 -48.66 -7.74 -22.21
N ALA A 186 -47.74 -8.66 -21.93
CA ALA A 186 -46.61 -8.96 -22.81
C ALA A 186 -47.04 -9.56 -24.15
N ASP A 187 -48.07 -10.40 -24.15
CA ASP A 187 -48.58 -11.08 -25.35
C ASP A 187 -49.40 -10.15 -26.24
N VAL A 188 -50.23 -9.27 -25.64
CA VAL A 188 -51.06 -8.28 -26.36
C VAL A 188 -50.32 -6.96 -26.66
N GLY A 189 -49.03 -6.87 -26.30
CA GLY A 189 -48.15 -5.78 -26.68
C GLY A 189 -48.43 -4.43 -26.01
N GLY A 190 -48.90 -4.43 -24.76
CA GLY A 190 -49.12 -3.20 -23.99
C GLY A 190 -48.32 -3.16 -22.69
N LEU A 191 -47.13 -3.74 -22.65
CA LEU A 191 -46.31 -3.74 -21.45
C LEU A 191 -45.82 -2.30 -21.16
N GLU A 192 -46.64 -1.54 -20.44
CA GLU A 192 -46.26 -0.28 -19.83
C GLU A 192 -45.45 -0.63 -18.58
N VAL A 193 -44.13 -0.45 -18.68
CA VAL A 193 -43.23 -0.59 -17.54
C VAL A 193 -43.53 0.58 -16.59
N ALA A 194 -44.49 0.40 -15.70
CA ALA A 194 -44.64 1.30 -14.56
C ALA A 194 -43.46 1.06 -13.61
N GLU A 195 -42.57 2.04 -13.49
CA GLU A 195 -41.38 2.01 -12.63
C GLU A 195 -41.68 2.02 -11.12
N GLU A 196 -42.95 1.92 -10.70
CA GLU A 196 -43.31 2.08 -9.29
C GLU A 196 -44.40 1.07 -8.86
N THR A 197 -43.99 -0.17 -8.60
CA THR A 197 -44.74 -1.03 -7.66
C THR A 197 -43.92 -1.16 -6.38
N GLU A 198 -44.13 -0.19 -5.49
CA GLU A 198 -43.69 -0.21 -4.09
C GLU A 198 -44.29 -1.44 -3.40
N THR A 199 -43.53 -2.54 -3.42
CA THR A 199 -43.74 -3.64 -2.50
C THR A 199 -43.00 -3.26 -1.22
N GLU A 200 -43.72 -3.06 -0.11
CA GLU A 200 -43.13 -2.95 1.24
C GLU A 200 -42.41 -4.27 1.59
N VAL A 201 -41.20 -4.42 1.03
CA VAL A 201 -40.21 -5.37 1.50
C VAL A 201 -39.71 -4.81 2.82
N ALA A 202 -39.96 -5.57 3.89
CA ALA A 202 -39.35 -5.32 5.19
C ALA A 202 -37.87 -4.99 4.98
N GLU A 203 -37.47 -3.82 5.45
CA GLU A 203 -36.10 -3.33 5.52
C GLU A 203 -35.24 -4.34 6.31
N GLU A 204 -34.80 -5.41 5.64
CA GLU A 204 -33.47 -5.94 5.87
C GLU A 204 -32.56 -4.79 5.45
N THR A 205 -32.09 -4.04 6.44
CA THR A 205 -30.99 -3.10 6.32
C THR A 205 -29.97 -3.69 5.36
N GLU A 206 -29.91 -3.16 4.15
CA GLU A 206 -28.83 -3.44 3.22
C GLU A 206 -27.53 -3.17 3.98
N PRO A 207 -26.56 -4.09 3.97
CA PRO A 207 -25.25 -3.74 4.50
C PRO A 207 -24.74 -2.61 3.61
N GLU A 208 -24.72 -1.39 4.17
CA GLU A 208 -23.93 -0.27 3.65
C GLU A 208 -22.65 -0.85 3.05
N GLU A 209 -22.41 -0.61 1.75
CA GLU A 209 -21.16 -0.94 1.09
C GLU A 209 -20.04 -0.51 2.04
N SER A 210 -19.30 -1.49 2.55
CA SER A 210 -18.25 -1.24 3.52
C SER A 210 -17.21 -0.37 2.82
N GLU A 211 -17.26 0.94 3.04
CA GLU A 211 -16.15 1.85 2.79
C GLU A 211 -14.91 1.13 3.30
N ASP A 212 -13.87 1.02 2.47
CA ASP A 212 -12.61 0.38 2.80
C ASP A 212 -11.98 1.07 4.03
N VAL A 213 -12.45 0.71 5.22
CA VAL A 213 -11.93 1.21 6.49
C VAL A 213 -10.54 0.65 6.65
N GLU A 214 -9.55 1.53 6.56
CA GLU A 214 -8.13 1.20 6.71
C GLU A 214 -7.93 0.40 8.00
N THR A 215 -7.56 -0.87 7.86
CA THR A 215 -7.32 -1.74 9.01
C THR A 215 -5.89 -1.56 9.50
N GLU A 216 -5.71 -0.84 10.62
CA GLU A 216 -4.41 -0.63 11.25
C GLU A 216 -4.13 -1.61 12.42
N LEU A 217 -2.86 -1.97 12.60
CA LEU A 217 -2.42 -2.84 13.70
C LEU A 217 -2.34 -2.06 15.01
N GLN A 218 -3.22 -2.38 15.96
CA GLN A 218 -3.25 -1.77 17.29
C GLN A 218 -2.70 -2.72 18.37
N PRO A 219 -1.85 -2.24 19.30
CA PRO A 219 -1.39 -3.05 20.43
C PRO A 219 -2.53 -3.33 21.40
N ARG A 220 -2.51 -4.52 22.01
CA ARG A 220 -3.46 -4.87 23.08
C ARG A 220 -2.95 -4.39 24.44
N GLY A 221 -3.87 -4.03 25.33
CA GLY A 221 -3.56 -3.68 26.72
C GLY A 221 -3.06 -2.24 26.91
N LEU A 222 -2.29 -2.02 27.97
CA LEU A 222 -1.83 -0.69 28.40
C LEU A 222 -0.38 -0.43 27.95
N ALA A 223 -0.17 -0.22 26.65
CA ALA A 223 1.17 -0.07 26.07
C ALA A 223 1.94 1.16 26.59
N ASP A 224 1.24 2.29 26.80
CA ASP A 224 1.86 3.57 27.17
C ASP A 224 1.95 3.79 28.70
N LYS A 225 1.61 2.79 29.51
CA LYS A 225 1.64 2.93 30.97
C LYS A 225 3.08 3.08 31.46
N THR A 226 3.31 4.05 32.34
CA THR A 226 4.60 4.28 33.00
C THR A 226 4.46 3.99 34.50
N PRO A 227 5.48 3.42 35.18
CA PRO A 227 5.44 3.21 36.63
C PRO A 227 5.62 4.51 37.41
N ASP A 228 5.03 4.56 38.60
CA ASP A 228 5.34 5.60 39.59
C ASP A 228 6.67 5.26 40.29
N LEU A 229 7.72 6.04 40.00
CA LEU A 229 9.05 5.92 40.61
C LEU A 229 9.28 7.06 41.61
N ASP A 230 10.07 6.82 42.65
CA ASP A 230 10.53 7.92 43.51
C ASP A 230 11.58 8.78 42.79
N ASP A 231 11.81 10.00 43.29
CA ASP A 231 12.74 10.96 42.66
C ASP A 231 14.18 10.39 42.54
N GLU A 232 14.59 9.56 43.51
CA GLU A 232 15.92 8.95 43.55
C GLU A 232 16.05 7.81 42.53
N GLU A 233 15.09 6.89 42.46
CA GLU A 233 15.07 5.82 41.45
C GLU A 233 14.96 6.39 40.05
N GLY A 234 14.11 7.39 39.85
CA GLY A 234 14.00 8.11 38.57
C GLY A 234 15.35 8.71 38.14
N ARG A 235 16.06 9.37 39.07
CA ARG A 235 17.40 9.93 38.81
C ARG A 235 18.40 8.84 38.45
N LEU A 236 18.46 7.76 39.23
CA LEU A 236 19.40 6.65 39.01
C LEU A 236 19.10 5.86 37.73
N LEU A 237 17.83 5.75 37.34
CA LEU A 237 17.41 5.11 36.09
C LEU A 237 17.86 5.95 34.89
N ALA A 238 17.69 7.27 34.97
CA ALA A 238 18.17 8.19 33.95
C ALA A 238 19.71 8.18 33.83
N GLU A 239 20.43 8.13 34.96
CA GLU A 239 21.90 7.98 34.97
C GLU A 239 22.34 6.70 34.25
N ARG A 240 21.68 5.56 34.55
CA ARG A 240 21.94 4.29 33.85
C ARG A 240 21.69 4.38 32.34
N GLY A 241 20.64 5.07 31.92
CA GLY A 241 20.31 5.23 30.50
C GLY A 241 21.33 6.07 29.73
N ARG A 242 22.03 6.98 30.42
CA ARG A 242 23.11 7.80 29.85
C ARG A 242 24.43 7.02 29.77
N ASP A 243 24.74 6.26 30.82
CA ASP A 243 26.00 5.52 30.95
C ASP A 243 25.81 4.01 30.64
N SER A 244 25.78 3.66 29.35
CA SER A 244 25.58 2.27 28.90
C SER A 244 26.77 1.31 29.13
N GLY A 245 27.87 1.80 29.69
CA GLY A 245 29.07 1.00 29.96
C GLY A 245 29.73 0.42 28.69
N PRO A 246 30.81 -0.36 28.85
CA PRO A 246 31.44 -1.06 27.73
C PRO A 246 30.66 -2.34 27.38
N ALA A 247 30.70 -2.75 26.10
CA ALA A 247 29.98 -3.94 25.60
C ALA A 247 30.43 -5.28 26.24
N PHE A 248 31.63 -5.34 26.82
CA PHE A 248 32.22 -6.56 27.40
C PHE A 248 32.28 -7.76 26.46
N ASP A 249 32.62 -7.54 25.20
CA ASP A 249 32.88 -8.64 24.28
C ASP A 249 34.21 -9.34 24.55
N ARG A 250 34.27 -10.64 24.21
CA ARG A 250 35.51 -11.42 24.26
C ARG A 250 36.61 -10.77 23.40
N GLN A 251 37.84 -10.73 23.92
CA GLN A 251 38.99 -10.22 23.16
C GLN A 251 39.13 -10.89 21.78
N ASN A 252 39.38 -10.08 20.76
CA ASN A 252 39.62 -10.51 19.37
C ASN A 252 38.48 -11.35 18.76
N HIS A 253 37.23 -11.24 19.26
CA HIS A 253 36.07 -11.90 18.64
C HIS A 253 35.88 -11.48 17.18
N HIS A 254 35.96 -10.17 16.90
CA HIS A 254 35.90 -9.60 15.55
C HIS A 254 37.01 -10.09 14.61
N MET A 255 38.13 -10.62 15.15
CA MET A 255 39.24 -11.12 14.33
C MET A 255 39.03 -12.55 13.81
N LYS A 256 38.12 -13.33 14.43
CA LYS A 256 37.92 -14.75 14.08
C LYS A 256 36.46 -15.15 14.26
N LYS A 257 35.79 -15.54 13.15
CA LYS A 257 34.39 -16.02 13.14
C LYS A 257 34.08 -17.14 14.16
N ARG A 258 35.04 -18.05 14.42
CA ARG A 258 34.88 -19.12 15.43
C ARG A 258 34.88 -18.63 16.89
N VAL A 259 35.20 -17.35 17.13
CA VAL A 259 35.27 -16.74 18.45
C VAL A 259 34.06 -15.84 18.63
N ALA A 260 33.05 -16.34 19.34
CA ALA A 260 31.84 -15.56 19.65
C ALA A 260 32.12 -14.37 20.58
N THR A 261 31.18 -13.42 20.61
CA THR A 261 31.16 -12.21 21.44
C THR A 261 31.08 -12.52 22.94
N SER A 262 30.45 -13.63 23.33
CA SER A 262 30.29 -14.05 24.73
C SER A 262 31.57 -13.92 25.55
N TRP A 263 31.51 -13.08 26.60
CA TRP A 263 32.65 -12.73 27.42
C TRP A 263 33.40 -13.96 27.96
N ARG A 264 34.74 -13.90 27.86
CA ARG A 264 35.66 -14.85 28.49
C ARG A 264 36.83 -14.08 29.04
N ARG A 265 37.18 -14.36 30.30
CA ARG A 265 38.32 -13.72 30.98
C ARG A 265 39.60 -13.94 30.14
N PRO A 266 40.32 -12.88 29.74
CA PRO A 266 41.56 -13.03 28.99
C PRO A 266 42.64 -13.64 29.88
N THR A 267 43.04 -14.89 29.61
CA THR A 267 43.99 -15.65 30.45
C THR A 267 45.45 -15.52 30.00
N GLY A 268 45.70 -15.33 28.70
CA GLY A 268 47.05 -15.34 28.12
C GLY A 268 48.00 -14.33 28.79
N THR A 269 49.22 -14.76 29.12
CA THR A 269 50.23 -13.94 29.85
C THR A 269 50.57 -12.63 29.15
N LEU A 270 50.59 -12.63 27.81
CA LEU A 270 50.90 -11.45 27.00
C LEU A 270 49.65 -10.76 26.45
N SER A 271 48.44 -11.16 26.86
CA SER A 271 47.20 -10.52 26.42
C SER A 271 47.23 -9.03 26.79
N LYS A 272 46.99 -8.20 25.78
CA LYS A 272 47.00 -6.74 25.92
C LYS A 272 45.77 -6.25 26.69
N GLN A 273 44.62 -6.89 26.49
CA GLN A 273 43.40 -6.65 27.27
C GLN A 273 43.60 -7.03 28.74
N ARG A 274 44.16 -8.22 29.02
CA ARG A 274 44.48 -8.66 30.41
C ARG A 274 45.42 -7.67 31.13
N ARG A 275 46.37 -7.09 30.41
CA ARG A 275 47.34 -6.12 30.94
C ARG A 275 46.75 -4.70 31.08
N GLY A 276 45.50 -4.47 30.71
CA GLY A 276 44.84 -3.17 30.82
C GLY A 276 45.39 -2.12 29.85
N ILE A 277 45.90 -2.53 28.68
CA ILE A 277 46.38 -1.57 27.67
C ILE A 277 45.16 -0.87 27.06
N LYS A 278 45.15 0.47 27.14
CA LYS A 278 44.09 1.33 26.59
C LYS A 278 43.85 1.00 25.10
N GLY A 279 42.58 0.94 24.70
CA GLY A 279 42.16 0.58 23.34
C GLY A 279 41.97 -0.91 23.09
N LYS A 280 42.15 -1.79 24.09
CA LYS A 280 41.87 -3.23 23.96
C LYS A 280 40.57 -3.69 24.62
N GLY A 281 39.71 -2.73 24.97
CA GLY A 281 38.44 -2.97 25.67
C GLY A 281 38.63 -3.11 27.18
N ALA A 282 37.58 -2.74 27.92
CA ALA A 282 37.52 -2.91 29.37
C ALA A 282 37.46 -4.40 29.74
N THR A 283 38.00 -4.74 30.90
CA THR A 283 37.81 -6.07 31.51
C THR A 283 36.67 -6.00 32.51
N VAL A 284 35.84 -7.05 32.59
CA VAL A 284 34.74 -7.12 33.55
C VAL A 284 35.25 -6.98 34.98
N GLU A 285 34.75 -5.97 35.68
CA GLU A 285 35.08 -5.63 37.07
C GLU A 285 33.81 -5.21 37.84
N ALA A 286 33.83 -5.32 39.17
CA ALA A 286 32.67 -5.00 40.00
C ALA A 286 32.26 -3.52 39.96
N GLY A 287 33.18 -2.62 39.56
CA GLY A 287 32.92 -1.19 39.45
C GLY A 287 31.95 -0.82 38.32
N TYR A 288 31.75 -1.69 37.33
CA TYR A 288 30.81 -1.46 36.23
C TYR A 288 29.36 -1.86 36.56
N ARG A 289 29.07 -2.19 37.83
CA ARG A 289 27.71 -2.56 38.23
C ARG A 289 26.83 -1.32 38.28
N THR A 290 25.62 -1.45 37.74
CA THR A 290 24.55 -0.46 37.88
C THR A 290 24.10 -0.31 39.34
N ALA A 291 23.54 0.86 39.68
CA ALA A 291 23.05 1.14 41.02
C ALA A 291 22.02 0.09 41.48
N LYS A 292 22.09 -0.31 42.75
CA LYS A 292 21.29 -1.40 43.31
C LYS A 292 19.77 -1.24 43.11
N PRO A 293 19.13 -0.07 43.34
CA PRO A 293 17.66 0.04 43.25
C PRO A 293 17.12 -0.01 41.82
N VAL A 294 17.92 0.30 40.81
CA VAL A 294 17.51 0.32 39.38
C VAL A 294 18.10 -0.82 38.55
N ARG A 295 18.84 -1.73 39.20
CA ARG A 295 19.49 -2.85 38.53
C ARG A 295 18.44 -3.88 38.12
N GLY A 296 18.36 -4.16 36.82
CA GLY A 296 17.43 -5.13 36.27
C GLY A 296 16.04 -4.57 35.93
N ARG A 297 15.77 -3.29 36.20
CA ARG A 297 14.54 -2.63 35.73
C ARG A 297 14.55 -2.46 34.21
N HIS A 298 13.41 -2.58 33.55
CA HIS A 298 13.22 -2.25 32.14
C HIS A 298 13.60 -0.76 31.88
N PRO A 299 13.95 -0.34 30.65
CA PRO A 299 14.16 1.08 30.33
C PRO A 299 13.00 2.00 30.73
N SER A 300 11.76 1.51 30.70
CA SER A 300 10.58 2.24 31.20
C SER A 300 10.49 2.34 32.73
N GLY A 301 11.32 1.59 33.47
CA GLY A 301 11.37 1.60 34.94
C GLY A 301 10.62 0.45 35.62
N PHE A 302 9.82 -0.33 34.89
CA PHE A 302 9.14 -1.50 35.45
C PHE A 302 10.14 -2.59 35.90
N GLU A 303 9.74 -3.38 36.89
CA GLU A 303 10.38 -4.65 37.21
C GLU A 303 9.74 -5.74 36.34
N GLU A 304 10.55 -6.48 35.58
CA GLU A 304 10.04 -7.50 34.66
C GLU A 304 9.64 -8.77 35.44
N ILE A 305 8.37 -9.16 35.32
CA ILE A 305 7.83 -10.39 35.90
C ILE A 305 7.49 -11.34 34.76
N ARG A 306 8.08 -12.53 34.78
CA ARG A 306 7.85 -13.55 33.75
C ARG A 306 6.55 -14.30 34.04
N VAL A 307 5.57 -14.16 33.14
CA VAL A 307 4.23 -14.77 33.21
C VAL A 307 4.15 -15.91 32.19
N GLU A 308 3.73 -17.10 32.61
CA GLU A 308 3.49 -18.24 31.71
C GLU A 308 2.00 -18.53 31.52
N ASN A 309 1.16 -18.22 32.51
CA ASN A 309 -0.27 -18.47 32.50
C ASN A 309 -1.05 -17.35 33.24
N THR A 310 -2.38 -17.44 33.27
CA THR A 310 -3.24 -16.43 33.90
C THR A 310 -3.10 -16.36 35.41
N ASP A 311 -2.73 -17.46 36.06
CA ASP A 311 -2.61 -17.53 37.51
C ASP A 311 -1.36 -16.78 37.99
N ASP A 312 -0.31 -16.69 37.16
CA ASP A 312 0.90 -15.89 37.44
C ASP A 312 0.62 -14.37 37.48
N LEU A 313 -0.55 -13.92 37.01
CA LEU A 313 -0.97 -12.52 37.09
C LEU A 313 -1.53 -12.14 38.47
N GLU A 314 -1.78 -13.12 39.34
CA GLU A 314 -2.24 -12.83 40.69
C GLU A 314 -1.15 -12.09 41.48
N ASN A 315 -1.43 -10.83 41.85
CA ASN A 315 -0.54 -9.92 42.60
C ASN A 315 0.61 -9.31 41.81
N VAL A 316 0.47 -9.19 40.49
CA VAL A 316 1.37 -8.43 39.60
C VAL A 316 0.90 -6.99 39.40
#